data_AF-A0A9E3R0Q7-F1
#
_entry.id   AF-A0A9E3R0Q7-F1
#
_cell.length_a   1.000
_cell.length_b   1.000
_cell.length_c   1.000
_cell.angle_alpha   90.00
_cell.angle_beta   90.00
_cell.angle_gamma   90.00
#
_symmetry.space_group_name_H-M   'P 1'
#
loop_
_entity.id
_entity.type
_entity.pdbx_description
1 polymer ?
#
loop_
_entity_poly.entity_id
_entity_poly.type
_entity_poly.pdbx_seq_one_letter_code
_entity_poly.pdbx_strand_id
1 'polypeptide(L)'
;AALVAGAVGAAAARQLRAGEPLDPGPVPAVRLEVPAPPAPPAPPAPPPPPASPEVQPVAEEQPAAVAPPVAPVQDRAPAGKVIPPSPAPEAVAAPVPAAPAQPPDRALEGLLAIRAAIAHREAKEARALLEAHRREYPQTALDEERDAAQLQLLVLEGRVGDAKASAEAFLARYPRSLYRPAAEALVAE
;
A
#
# COMPACT_ATOMS: atom_id res chain seq x y z
N ALA A 1 -46.14 -8.60 -7.27
CA ALA A 1 -46.14 -9.99 -7.76
C ALA A 1 -44.94 -10.14 -8.70
N ALA A 2 -43.97 -11.04 -8.56
CA ALA A 2 -43.59 -12.08 -7.60
C ALA A 2 -42.05 -12.21 -7.75
N LEU A 3 -41.24 -11.97 -6.71
CA LEU A 3 -40.55 -12.98 -5.89
C LEU A 3 -40.27 -14.33 -6.57
N VAL A 4 -39.00 -14.59 -6.91
CA VAL A 4 -38.46 -15.96 -7.02
C VAL A 4 -37.14 -16.03 -6.27
N ALA A 5 -37.19 -16.69 -5.13
CA ALA A 5 -36.05 -17.11 -4.33
C ALA A 5 -35.50 -18.43 -4.90
N GLY A 6 -34.18 -18.52 -5.03
CA GLY A 6 -33.47 -19.75 -5.38
C GLY A 6 -32.44 -20.08 -4.30
N ALA A 7 -32.82 -20.99 -3.40
CA ALA A 7 -31.93 -21.65 -2.46
C ALA A 7 -31.40 -22.97 -3.03
N VAL A 8 -30.45 -23.58 -2.31
CA VAL A 8 -30.00 -24.99 -2.35
C VAL A 8 -28.74 -25.26 -3.17
N GLY A 9 -27.68 -25.61 -2.44
CA GLY A 9 -26.43 -26.16 -2.97
C GLY A 9 -25.49 -26.59 -1.85
N ALA A 10 -25.94 -27.56 -1.05
CA ALA A 10 -25.16 -28.18 0.02
C ALA A 10 -24.20 -29.26 -0.52
N ALA A 11 -23.13 -29.47 0.26
CA ALA A 11 -22.38 -30.72 0.44
C ALA A 11 -21.52 -31.24 -0.74
N ALA A 12 -20.20 -31.07 -0.58
CA ALA A 12 -19.23 -32.06 -1.05
C ALA A 12 -18.11 -32.20 0.00
N ALA A 13 -18.41 -32.93 1.08
CA ALA A 13 -17.40 -33.53 1.93
C ALA A 13 -16.78 -34.71 1.16
N ARG A 14 -15.52 -34.59 0.74
CA ARG A 14 -14.78 -35.68 0.10
C ARG A 14 -13.53 -36.03 0.92
N GLN A 15 -13.72 -37.07 1.73
CA GLN A 15 -12.78 -38.15 2.01
C GLN A 15 -11.32 -37.76 2.29
N LEU A 16 -11.04 -37.54 3.57
CA LEU A 16 -9.75 -37.84 4.16
C LEU A 16 -9.56 -39.37 4.15
N ARG A 17 -8.79 -39.88 3.20
CA ARG A 17 -8.18 -41.20 3.32
C ARG A 17 -7.15 -41.12 4.46
N ALA A 18 -7.41 -41.86 5.53
CA ALA A 18 -6.40 -42.21 6.52
C ALA A 18 -5.28 -42.96 5.80
N GLY A 19 -4.19 -42.25 5.50
CA GLY A 19 -2.91 -42.88 5.18
C GLY A 19 -2.35 -43.45 6.48
N GLU A 20 -2.13 -44.76 6.49
CA GLU A 20 -1.31 -45.43 7.50
C GLU A 20 0.00 -44.66 7.70
N PRO A 21 0.40 -44.35 8.94
CA PRO A 21 1.74 -43.85 9.20
C PRO A 21 2.73 -44.98 8.91
N LEU A 22 3.44 -44.88 7.79
CA LEU A 22 4.65 -45.65 7.54
C LEU A 22 5.64 -45.31 8.66
N ASP A 23 5.86 -46.26 9.57
CA ASP A 23 6.90 -46.20 10.60
C ASP A 23 8.27 -46.11 9.89
N PRO A 24 8.94 -44.95 9.90
CA PRO A 24 10.24 -44.83 9.31
C PRO A 24 11.23 -45.51 10.26
N GLY A 25 11.56 -46.76 9.96
CA GLY A 25 12.61 -47.49 10.67
C GLY A 25 13.89 -46.64 10.80
N PRO A 26 14.71 -46.89 11.83
CA PRO A 26 15.87 -46.06 12.15
C PRO A 26 16.82 -46.00 10.97
N VAL A 27 16.81 -44.87 10.25
CA VAL A 27 17.80 -44.60 9.22
C VAL A 27 19.16 -44.44 9.91
N PRO A 28 20.20 -45.20 9.50
CA PRO A 28 21.52 -45.04 10.06
C PRO A 28 21.97 -43.61 9.81
N ALA A 29 22.36 -42.91 10.88
CA ALA A 29 22.90 -41.56 10.80
C ALA A 29 24.24 -41.61 10.04
N VAL A 30 24.19 -41.44 8.73
CA VAL A 30 25.37 -41.20 7.91
C VAL A 30 25.86 -39.81 8.29
N ARG A 31 26.83 -39.79 9.19
CA ARG A 31 27.55 -38.57 9.59
C ARG A 31 28.40 -38.13 8.39
N LEU A 32 27.82 -37.31 7.53
CA LEU A 32 28.58 -36.54 6.54
C LEU A 32 29.54 -35.63 7.29
N GLU A 33 30.81 -36.01 7.30
CA GLU A 33 31.89 -35.18 7.80
C GLU A 33 32.11 -34.06 6.79
N VAL A 34 31.35 -32.98 6.98
CA VAL A 34 31.46 -31.78 6.14
C VAL A 34 32.82 -31.14 6.46
N PRO A 35 33.75 -31.06 5.49
CA PRO A 35 35.02 -30.39 5.71
C PRO A 35 34.74 -28.94 6.12
N ALA A 36 35.47 -28.47 7.14
CA ALA A 36 35.32 -27.11 7.63
C ALA A 36 35.46 -26.12 6.45
N PRO A 37 34.50 -25.20 6.26
CA PRO A 37 34.61 -24.23 5.18
C PRO A 37 35.92 -23.44 5.33
N PRO A 38 36.60 -23.13 4.21
CA PRO A 38 37.79 -22.30 4.26
C PRO A 38 37.48 -20.98 4.95
N ALA A 39 38.40 -20.51 5.79
CA ALA A 39 38.22 -19.24 6.49
C ALA A 39 37.90 -18.14 5.46
N PRO A 40 36.89 -17.29 5.73
CA PRO A 40 36.57 -16.19 4.83
C PRO A 40 37.80 -15.30 4.65
N PRO A 41 38.04 -14.77 3.44
CA PRO A 41 39.12 -13.82 3.21
C PRO A 41 38.96 -12.63 4.19
N ALA A 42 40.09 -12.15 4.71
CA ALA A 42 40.08 -10.98 5.59
C ALA A 42 39.38 -9.81 4.85
N PRO A 43 38.50 -9.06 5.54
CA PRO A 43 37.84 -7.92 4.93
C PRO A 43 38.90 -6.92 4.42
N PRO A 44 38.69 -6.29 3.25
CA PRO A 44 39.57 -5.25 2.76
C PRO A 44 39.65 -4.12 3.80
N ALA A 45 40.84 -3.53 3.95
CA ALA A 45 41.03 -2.39 4.82
C ALA A 45 40.03 -1.27 4.45
N PRO A 46 39.43 -0.58 5.44
CA PRO A 46 38.50 0.50 5.17
C PRO A 46 39.19 1.58 4.33
N PRO A 47 38.49 2.16 3.33
CA PRO A 47 39.04 3.27 2.56
C PRO A 47 39.35 4.45 3.49
N PRO A 48 40.37 5.27 3.16
CA PRO A 48 40.64 6.48 3.91
C PRO A 48 39.39 7.39 3.91
N PRO A 49 39.13 8.11 5.01
CA PRO A 49 37.99 9.01 5.09
C PRO A 49 38.03 10.03 3.95
N PRO A 50 36.89 10.32 3.30
CA PRO A 50 36.83 11.36 2.27
C PRO A 50 37.25 12.70 2.87
N ALA A 51 38.12 13.43 2.16
CA ALA A 51 38.49 14.78 2.53
C ALA A 51 37.22 15.64 2.65
N SER A 52 37.04 16.30 3.79
CA SER A 52 35.90 17.18 4.02
C SER A 52 35.81 18.22 2.91
N PRO A 53 34.67 18.32 2.20
CA PRO A 53 34.49 19.35 1.19
C PRO A 53 34.52 20.73 1.86
N GLU A 54 35.40 21.59 1.37
CA GLU A 54 35.52 22.99 1.75
C GLU A 54 34.22 23.69 1.33
N VAL A 55 33.41 24.09 2.31
CA VAL A 55 32.11 24.74 2.10
C VAL A 55 32.35 26.14 1.54
N GLN A 56 32.15 26.32 0.24
CA GLN A 56 32.07 27.65 -0.36
C GLN A 56 30.74 28.31 0.05
N PRO A 57 30.76 29.54 0.57
CA PRO A 57 29.54 30.28 0.90
C PRO A 57 28.79 30.61 -0.40
N VAL A 58 27.61 30.01 -0.57
CA VAL A 58 26.71 30.32 -1.67
C VAL A 58 26.06 31.68 -1.40
N ALA A 59 26.28 32.62 -2.32
CA ALA A 59 25.66 33.94 -2.31
C ALA A 59 24.14 33.83 -2.42
N GLU A 60 23.47 34.59 -1.56
CA GLU A 60 22.03 34.67 -1.38
C GLU A 60 21.40 35.39 -2.59
N GLU A 61 20.88 34.61 -3.56
CA GLU A 61 20.18 35.16 -4.71
C GLU A 61 18.70 35.34 -4.38
N GLN A 62 18.29 36.61 -4.33
CA GLN A 62 16.98 37.11 -3.95
C GLN A 62 15.97 36.94 -5.11
N PRO A 63 14.88 36.17 -4.97
CA PRO A 63 13.84 36.13 -6.00
C PRO A 63 12.86 37.29 -5.82
N ALA A 64 12.75 38.10 -6.88
CA ALA A 64 11.84 39.22 -7.00
C ALA A 64 10.36 38.79 -6.90
N ALA A 65 9.59 39.61 -6.18
CA ALA A 65 8.14 39.52 -6.10
C ALA A 65 7.50 39.90 -7.46
N VAL A 66 6.69 38.99 -8.01
CA VAL A 66 5.76 39.30 -9.10
C VAL A 66 4.36 38.80 -8.69
N ALA A 67 3.45 39.75 -8.52
CA ALA A 67 2.02 39.54 -8.29
C ALA A 67 1.24 39.96 -9.57
N PRO A 68 -0.05 39.61 -9.72
CA PRO A 68 -0.57 38.94 -10.93
C PRO A 68 -1.49 39.81 -11.81
N PRO A 69 -1.88 39.34 -13.00
CA PRO A 69 -3.14 39.75 -13.63
C PRO A 69 -4.22 38.65 -13.55
N VAL A 70 -5.38 39.10 -13.08
CA VAL A 70 -6.65 38.40 -12.90
C VAL A 70 -7.25 38.01 -14.26
N ALA A 71 -7.64 36.75 -14.44
CA ALA A 71 -8.45 36.31 -15.59
C ALA A 71 -9.96 36.48 -15.28
N PRO A 72 -10.79 36.82 -16.29
CA PRO A 72 -12.21 37.12 -16.11
C PRO A 72 -13.04 35.87 -15.80
N VAL A 73 -13.93 36.05 -14.81
CA VAL A 73 -14.99 35.11 -14.43
C VAL A 73 -15.97 34.98 -15.59
N GLN A 74 -16.06 33.80 -16.20
CA GLN A 74 -17.16 33.49 -17.12
C GLN A 74 -18.42 33.15 -16.31
N ASP A 75 -19.39 34.05 -16.43
CA ASP A 75 -20.75 33.89 -15.94
C ASP A 75 -21.47 32.81 -16.77
N ARG A 76 -21.56 31.59 -16.23
CA ARG A 76 -22.40 30.51 -16.80
C ARG A 76 -23.71 30.45 -16.01
N ALA A 77 -24.76 30.92 -16.65
CA ALA A 77 -26.14 30.78 -16.21
C ALA A 77 -26.49 29.29 -15.94
N PRO A 78 -27.07 28.95 -14.78
CA PRO A 78 -27.60 27.61 -14.56
C PRO A 78 -28.95 27.46 -15.26
N ALA A 79 -29.01 26.59 -16.27
CA ALA A 79 -30.26 26.06 -16.77
C ALA A 79 -30.95 25.27 -15.65
N GLY A 80 -32.15 25.72 -15.26
CA GLY A 80 -32.92 25.16 -14.16
C GLY A 80 -33.18 23.67 -14.33
N LYS A 81 -32.58 22.87 -13.43
CA LYS A 81 -32.90 21.46 -13.28
C LYS A 81 -34.02 21.36 -12.25
N VAL A 82 -35.18 20.89 -12.69
CA VAL A 82 -36.33 20.58 -11.81
C VAL A 82 -35.87 19.59 -10.74
N ILE A 83 -35.84 20.05 -9.50
CA ILE A 83 -35.46 19.25 -8.33
C ILE A 83 -36.69 18.41 -7.95
N PRO A 84 -36.65 17.06 -8.03
CA PRO A 84 -37.72 16.22 -7.48
C PRO A 84 -37.82 16.42 -5.96
N PRO A 85 -39.01 16.24 -5.36
CA PRO A 85 -39.23 16.48 -3.94
C PRO A 85 -38.22 15.74 -3.08
N SER A 86 -37.60 16.50 -2.18
CA SER A 86 -36.63 16.03 -1.18
C SER A 86 -37.28 14.94 -0.32
N PRO A 87 -36.70 13.72 -0.26
CA PRO A 87 -37.20 12.68 0.64
C PRO A 87 -37.08 13.18 2.08
N ALA A 88 -38.08 12.84 2.89
CA ALA A 88 -38.18 13.19 4.31
C ALA A 88 -36.87 12.85 5.06
N PRO A 89 -36.50 13.65 6.08
CA PRO A 89 -35.27 13.42 6.84
C PRO A 89 -35.29 12.04 7.47
N GLU A 90 -34.47 11.13 6.93
CA GLU A 90 -34.20 9.84 7.54
C GLU A 90 -33.65 10.06 8.95
N ALA A 91 -34.21 9.31 9.90
CA ALA A 91 -33.85 9.36 11.31
C ALA A 91 -32.33 9.31 11.47
N VAL A 92 -31.79 10.34 12.13
CA VAL A 92 -30.38 10.43 12.52
C VAL A 92 -30.03 9.16 13.29
N ALA A 93 -29.34 8.23 12.62
CA ALA A 93 -28.87 7.01 13.24
C ALA A 93 -28.01 7.40 14.44
N ALA A 94 -28.34 6.84 15.60
CA ALA A 94 -27.58 7.05 16.82
C ALA A 94 -26.09 6.77 16.56
N PRO A 95 -25.16 7.56 17.13
CA PRO A 95 -23.73 7.39 16.91
C PRO A 95 -23.34 5.95 17.23
N VAL A 96 -22.90 5.21 16.21
CA VAL A 96 -22.38 3.86 16.38
C VAL A 96 -21.16 3.98 17.31
N PRO A 97 -21.09 3.20 18.40
CA PRO A 97 -19.94 3.22 19.29
C PRO A 97 -18.66 3.02 18.47
N ALA A 98 -17.73 3.97 18.55
CA ALA A 98 -16.44 3.85 17.90
C ALA A 98 -15.76 2.57 18.41
N ALA A 99 -15.36 1.69 17.49
CA ALA A 99 -14.63 0.49 17.84
C ALA A 99 -13.37 0.86 18.64
N PRO A 100 -12.97 0.05 19.64
CA PRO A 100 -11.76 0.30 20.41
C PRO A 100 -10.56 0.41 19.46
N ALA A 101 -9.77 1.47 19.61
CA ALA A 101 -8.58 1.68 18.82
C ALA A 101 -7.62 0.50 19.01
N GLN A 102 -7.34 -0.22 17.91
CA GLN A 102 -6.35 -1.29 17.88
C GLN A 102 -4.96 -0.72 18.24
N PRO A 103 -4.08 -1.52 18.86
CA PRO A 103 -2.73 -1.06 19.17
C PRO A 103 -1.97 -0.70 17.88
N PRO A 104 -1.24 0.43 17.85
CA PRO A 104 -0.57 0.95 16.66
C PRO A 104 0.44 -0.04 16.04
N ASP A 105 1.00 -0.94 16.87
CA ASP A 105 2.01 -1.92 16.45
C ASP A 105 1.49 -2.91 15.41
N ARG A 106 0.21 -3.33 15.51
CA ARG A 106 -0.39 -4.31 14.58
C ARG A 106 -0.62 -3.73 13.19
N ALA A 107 -1.00 -2.45 13.11
CA ALA A 107 -1.16 -1.77 11.83
C ALA A 107 0.19 -1.65 11.10
N LEU A 108 1.28 -1.39 11.84
CA LEU A 108 2.62 -1.32 11.27
C LEU A 108 3.11 -2.69 10.80
N GLU A 109 2.93 -3.75 11.60
CA GLU A 109 3.27 -5.13 11.21
C GLU A 109 2.59 -5.53 9.89
N GLY A 110 1.29 -5.24 9.75
CA GLY A 110 0.55 -5.54 8.51
C GLY A 110 1.11 -4.78 7.30
N LEU A 111 1.51 -3.51 7.48
CA LEU A 111 2.13 -2.72 6.42
C LEU A 111 3.51 -3.26 6.02
N LEU A 112 4.31 -3.72 6.98
CA LEU A 112 5.60 -4.38 6.71
C LEU A 112 5.42 -5.68 5.91
N ALA A 113 4.39 -6.47 6.22
CA ALA A 113 4.06 -7.68 5.46
C ALA A 113 3.67 -7.36 4.01
N ILE A 114 2.86 -6.31 3.78
CA ILE A 114 2.51 -5.84 2.43
C ILE A 114 3.78 -5.47 1.65
N ARG A 115 4.69 -4.72 2.26
CA ARG A 115 5.96 -4.31 1.62
C ARG A 115 6.85 -5.51 1.30
N ALA A 116 6.92 -6.50 2.18
CA ALA A 116 7.66 -7.73 1.93
C ALA A 116 7.09 -8.48 0.72
N ALA A 117 5.76 -8.67 0.65
CA ALA A 117 5.11 -9.32 -0.49
C ALA A 117 5.34 -8.56 -1.82
N ILE A 118 5.31 -7.23 -1.81
CA ILE A 118 5.65 -6.41 -2.99
C ILE A 118 7.12 -6.63 -3.40
N ALA A 119 8.04 -6.64 -2.44
CA ALA A 119 9.47 -6.87 -2.69
C ALA A 119 9.74 -8.26 -3.28
N HIS A 120 8.99 -9.29 -2.85
CA HIS A 120 9.04 -10.64 -3.40
C HIS A 120 8.26 -10.81 -4.72
N ARG A 121 7.65 -9.73 -5.24
CA ARG A 121 6.81 -9.72 -6.45
C ARG A 121 5.57 -10.61 -6.36
N GLU A 122 5.05 -10.83 -5.16
CA GLU A 122 3.87 -11.65 -4.89
C GLU A 122 2.60 -10.79 -4.97
N ALA A 123 2.26 -10.30 -6.16
CA ALA A 123 1.20 -9.31 -6.36
C ALA A 123 -0.16 -9.72 -5.76
N LYS A 124 -0.55 -10.99 -5.93
CA LYS A 124 -1.83 -11.51 -5.41
C LYS A 124 -1.89 -11.48 -3.87
N GLU A 125 -0.78 -11.80 -3.22
CA GLU A 125 -0.66 -11.79 -1.77
C GLU A 125 -0.63 -10.35 -1.24
N ALA A 126 0.22 -9.50 -1.84
CA ALA A 126 0.29 -8.08 -1.51
C ALA A 126 -1.09 -7.40 -1.60
N ARG A 127 -1.87 -7.70 -2.66
CA ARG A 127 -3.25 -7.22 -2.80
C ARG A 127 -4.16 -7.70 -1.66
N ALA A 128 -4.12 -8.99 -1.35
CA ALA A 128 -4.96 -9.54 -0.28
C ALA A 128 -4.64 -8.92 1.09
N LEU A 129 -3.35 -8.76 1.40
CA LEU A 129 -2.88 -8.11 2.62
C LEU A 129 -3.28 -6.63 2.67
N LEU A 130 -3.18 -5.90 1.56
CA LEU A 130 -3.55 -4.48 1.48
C LEU A 130 -5.06 -4.26 1.71
N GLU A 131 -5.92 -5.09 1.11
CA GLU A 131 -7.38 -5.03 1.33
C GLU A 131 -7.76 -5.42 2.76
N ALA A 132 -7.11 -6.45 3.33
CA ALA A 132 -7.30 -6.81 4.74
C ALA A 132 -6.91 -5.65 5.67
N HIS A 133 -5.76 -5.03 5.43
CA HIS A 133 -5.28 -3.88 6.20
C HIS A 133 -6.24 -2.69 6.12
N ARG A 134 -6.77 -2.37 4.93
CA ARG A 134 -7.80 -1.31 4.77
C ARG A 134 -9.06 -1.56 5.59
N ARG A 135 -9.52 -2.81 5.62
CA ARG A 135 -10.74 -3.18 6.35
C ARG A 135 -10.53 -3.17 7.86
N GLU A 136 -9.38 -3.66 8.32
CA GLU A 136 -9.05 -3.76 9.75
C GLU A 136 -8.66 -2.40 10.35
N TYR A 137 -8.04 -1.54 9.55
CA TYR A 137 -7.50 -0.26 9.99
C TYR A 137 -7.98 0.88 9.07
N PRO A 138 -9.28 1.21 9.02
CA PRO A 138 -9.83 2.14 8.03
C PRO A 138 -9.27 3.56 8.16
N GLN A 139 -8.91 4.00 9.36
CA GLN A 139 -8.32 5.31 9.63
C GLN A 139 -7.08 5.14 10.49
N THR A 140 -5.91 5.45 9.94
CA THR A 140 -4.64 5.33 10.67
C THR A 140 -3.69 6.46 10.32
N ALA A 141 -2.69 6.67 11.18
CA ALA A 141 -1.55 7.52 10.82
C ALA A 141 -0.72 6.95 9.65
N LEU A 142 -0.99 5.72 9.20
CA LEU A 142 -0.28 5.01 8.13
C LEU A 142 -1.01 5.03 6.78
N ASP A 143 -1.99 5.92 6.63
CA ASP A 143 -2.80 6.02 5.40
C ASP A 143 -1.95 6.43 4.19
N GLU A 144 -0.94 7.28 4.39
CA GLU A 144 0.00 7.70 3.36
C GLU A 144 0.84 6.52 2.86
N GLU A 145 1.47 5.77 3.77
CA GLU A 145 2.30 4.63 3.43
C GLU A 145 1.50 3.51 2.76
N ARG A 146 0.24 3.33 3.18
CA ARG A 146 -0.68 2.38 2.58
C ARG A 146 -1.06 2.77 1.15
N ASP A 147 -1.36 4.04 0.91
CA ASP A 147 -1.65 4.53 -0.44
C ASP A 147 -0.39 4.45 -1.33
N ALA A 148 0.80 4.71 -0.79
CA ALA A 148 2.06 4.50 -1.52
C ALA A 148 2.30 3.02 -1.89
N ALA A 149 1.99 2.08 -0.97
CA ALA A 149 2.06 0.64 -1.26
C ALA A 149 1.06 0.22 -2.36
N GLN A 150 -0.13 0.84 -2.40
CA GLN A 150 -1.10 0.63 -3.49
C GLN A 150 -0.53 1.01 -4.85
N LEU A 151 0.21 2.13 -4.96
CA LEU A 151 0.85 2.55 -6.21
C LEU A 151 1.86 1.52 -6.69
N GLN A 152 2.74 1.07 -5.79
CA GLN A 152 3.75 0.05 -6.10
C GLN A 152 3.11 -1.26 -6.55
N LEU A 153 2.02 -1.67 -5.89
CA LEU A 153 1.27 -2.86 -6.27
C LEU A 153 0.63 -2.73 -7.66
N LEU A 154 0.03 -1.59 -8.00
CA LEU A 154 -0.56 -1.37 -9.33
C LEU A 154 0.50 -1.47 -10.44
N VAL A 155 1.69 -0.92 -10.20
CA VAL A 155 2.83 -1.04 -11.12
C VAL A 155 3.27 -2.50 -11.25
N LEU A 156 3.39 -3.22 -10.13
CA LEU A 156 3.78 -4.64 -10.10
C LEU A 156 2.80 -5.52 -10.90
N GLU A 157 1.51 -5.20 -10.89
CA GLU A 157 0.48 -5.90 -11.66
C GLU A 157 0.39 -5.48 -13.13
N GLY A 158 1.21 -4.52 -13.57
CA GLY A 158 1.17 -3.97 -14.93
C GLY A 158 -0.02 -3.04 -15.20
N ARG A 159 -0.74 -2.60 -14.15
CA ARG A 159 -1.88 -1.67 -14.25
C ARG A 159 -1.44 -0.22 -14.26
N VAL A 160 -0.60 0.14 -15.23
CA VAL A 160 0.07 1.45 -15.29
C VAL A 160 -0.93 2.62 -15.36
N GLY A 161 -2.03 2.48 -16.12
CA GLY A 161 -3.05 3.54 -16.21
C GLY A 161 -3.73 3.84 -14.86
N ASP A 162 -4.06 2.78 -14.09
CA ASP A 162 -4.63 2.93 -12.76
C ASP A 162 -3.59 3.47 -11.76
N ALA A 163 -2.32 3.10 -11.93
CA ALA A 163 -1.21 3.62 -11.12
C ALA A 163 -1.04 5.13 -11.32
N LYS A 164 -1.10 5.63 -12.57
CA LYS A 164 -1.05 7.06 -12.90
C LYS A 164 -2.20 7.83 -12.26
N ALA A 165 -3.44 7.38 -12.48
CA ALA A 165 -4.62 8.03 -11.90
C ALA A 165 -4.57 8.04 -10.36
N SER A 166 -4.09 6.94 -9.75
CA SER A 166 -3.90 6.87 -8.30
C SER A 166 -2.75 7.76 -7.82
N ALA A 167 -1.68 7.91 -8.60
CA ALA A 167 -0.54 8.78 -8.28
C ALA A 167 -0.94 10.27 -8.30
N GLU A 168 -1.76 10.70 -9.25
CA GLU A 168 -2.32 12.05 -9.27
C GLU A 168 -3.16 12.33 -8.01
N ALA A 169 -4.04 11.40 -7.65
CA ALA A 169 -4.84 11.51 -6.43
C ALA A 169 -3.97 11.51 -5.16
N PHE A 170 -2.90 10.71 -5.15
CA PHE A 170 -1.92 10.66 -4.07
C PHE A 170 -1.20 12.00 -3.90
N LEU A 171 -0.70 12.59 -4.99
CA LEU A 171 -0.01 13.88 -4.98
C LEU A 171 -0.91 15.03 -4.54
N ALA A 172 -2.19 15.00 -4.94
CA ALA A 172 -3.18 15.97 -4.50
C ALA A 172 -3.47 15.85 -2.99
N ARG A 173 -3.51 14.62 -2.45
CA ARG A 173 -3.80 14.35 -1.04
C ARG A 173 -2.61 14.58 -0.12
N TYR A 174 -1.40 14.21 -0.55
CA TYR A 174 -0.17 14.23 0.26
C TYR A 174 0.95 15.05 -0.43
N PRO A 175 0.78 16.38 -0.58
CA PRO A 175 1.70 17.20 -1.37
C PRO A 175 3.13 17.31 -0.81
N ARG A 176 3.32 16.94 0.46
CA ARG A 176 4.62 16.92 1.18
C ARG A 176 5.08 15.50 1.54
N SER A 177 4.50 14.49 0.89
CA SER A 177 4.84 13.09 1.12
C SER A 177 6.31 12.79 0.81
N LEU A 178 6.90 11.87 1.58
CA LEU A 178 8.22 11.30 1.26
C LEU A 178 8.19 10.45 -0.02
N TYR A 179 7.03 9.92 -0.41
CA TYR A 179 6.82 9.11 -1.61
C TYR A 179 6.53 9.94 -2.86
N ARG A 180 6.47 11.26 -2.73
CA ARG A 180 6.18 12.18 -3.83
C ARG A 180 7.05 11.96 -5.08
N PRO A 181 8.39 11.83 -5.00
CA PRO A 181 9.21 11.63 -6.20
C PRO A 181 8.84 10.35 -6.98
N ALA A 182 8.47 9.28 -6.28
CA ALA A 182 8.04 8.03 -6.91
C ALA A 182 6.67 8.17 -7.60
N ALA A 183 5.74 8.92 -6.99
CA ALA A 183 4.45 9.20 -7.59
C ALA A 183 4.57 10.14 -8.81
N GLU A 184 5.41 11.18 -8.74
CA GLU A 184 5.69 12.08 -9.87
C GLU A 184 6.31 11.34 -11.06
N ALA A 185 7.24 10.41 -10.81
CA ALA A 185 7.82 9.58 -11.86
C ALA A 185 6.76 8.74 -12.60
N LEU A 186 5.75 8.21 -11.89
CA LEU A 186 4.68 7.45 -12.54
C LEU A 186 3.82 8.30 -13.48
N VAL A 187 3.55 9.56 -13.12
CA VAL A 187 2.72 10.47 -13.92
C VAL A 187 3.46 10.99 -15.16
N ALA A 188 4.80 11.07 -15.10
CA ALA A 188 5.62 11.59 -16.18
C ALA A 188 5.87 10.59 -17.35
N GLU A 189 5.78 9.28 -17.08
CA GLU A 189 5.77 8.22 -18.10
C GLU A 189 4.52 8.29 -18.99
#